data_AF-V6AT86-F1
#
_entry.id   AF-V6AT86-F1
#
_cell.length_a   1.000
_cell.length_b   1.000
_cell.length_c   1.000
_cell.angle_alpha   90.00
_cell.angle_beta   90.00
_cell.angle_gamma   90.00
#
_symmetry.space_group_name_H-M   'P 1'
#
loop_
_entity.id
_entity.type
_entity.pdbx_description
1 polymer ?
#
loop_
_entity_poly.entity_id
_entity_poly.type
_entity_poly.pdbx_seq_one_letter_code
_entity_poly.pdbx_strand_id
1 'polypeptide(L)'
;MSKFDIDADEAEIARIMCKLPEFAWLESAELPKIRHEIRHKISDILRQYYIENTQNAKKSWTEKFTNAGITEDDGKSAIACARRLGIDIS
;
A
#
# COMPACT_ATOMS: atom_id res chain seq x y z
N MET A 1 -16.95 -15.54 10.67
CA MET A 1 -16.43 -14.53 9.74
C MET A 1 -15.88 -15.27 8.55
N SER A 2 -16.37 -14.96 7.35
CA SER A 2 -16.09 -15.73 6.14
C SER A 2 -14.69 -15.39 5.62
N LYS A 3 -13.94 -16.38 5.13
CA LYS A 3 -12.63 -16.18 4.48
C LYS A 3 -12.73 -15.33 3.18
N PHE A 4 -13.94 -14.97 2.77
CA PHE A 4 -14.29 -14.24 1.54
C PHE A 4 -14.49 -12.73 1.72
N ASP A 5 -14.32 -12.18 2.93
CA ASP A 5 -14.74 -10.79 3.19
C ASP A 5 -13.68 -9.73 2.83
N ILE A 6 -12.43 -10.09 2.54
CA ILE A 6 -11.37 -9.15 2.09
C ILE A 6 -11.04 -9.40 0.62
N ASP A 7 -10.99 -8.32 -0.17
CA ASP A 7 -10.52 -8.42 -1.54
C ASP A 7 -9.04 -8.84 -1.56
N ALA A 8 -8.62 -9.69 -2.49
CA ALA A 8 -7.24 -10.15 -2.56
C ALA A 8 -6.25 -8.98 -2.74
N ASP A 9 -6.66 -7.94 -3.46
CA ASP A 9 -5.88 -6.71 -3.65
C ASP A 9 -5.82 -5.88 -2.35
N GLU A 10 -6.91 -5.82 -1.58
CA GLU A 10 -6.92 -5.17 -0.25
C GLU A 10 -5.96 -5.88 0.72
N ALA A 11 -5.98 -7.22 0.71
CA ALA A 11 -5.11 -8.05 1.55
C ALA A 11 -3.63 -7.88 1.20
N GLU A 12 -3.29 -7.87 -0.10
CA GLU A 12 -1.91 -7.70 -0.56
C GLU A 12 -1.38 -6.30 -0.23
N ILE A 13 -2.18 -5.25 -0.43
CA ILE A 13 -1.81 -3.89 -0.02
C ILE A 13 -1.56 -3.84 1.49
N ALA A 14 -2.47 -4.39 2.30
CA ALA A 14 -2.31 -4.39 3.75
C ALA A 14 -1.06 -5.15 4.21
N ARG A 15 -0.77 -6.31 3.60
CA ARG A 15 0.43 -7.13 3.86
C ARG A 15 1.73 -6.40 3.54
N ILE A 16 1.75 -5.60 2.47
CA ILE A 16 2.93 -4.82 2.11
C ILE A 16 3.07 -3.62 3.04
N MET A 17 1.97 -2.89 3.26
CA MET A 17 1.99 -1.66 4.03
C MET A 17 2.23 -1.91 5.53
N CYS A 18 1.85 -3.07 6.10
CA CYS A 18 2.11 -3.38 7.51
C CYS A 18 3.61 -3.49 7.86
N LYS A 19 4.50 -3.61 6.87
CA LYS A 19 5.95 -3.53 7.07
C LYS A 19 6.40 -2.15 7.56
N LEU A 20 5.60 -1.10 7.30
CA LEU A 20 5.83 0.23 7.87
C LEU A 20 5.29 0.28 9.31
N PRO A 21 6.08 0.74 10.30
CA PRO A 21 5.64 0.78 11.70
C PRO A 21 4.34 1.55 11.93
N GLU A 22 4.10 2.65 11.20
CA GLU A 22 2.88 3.45 11.30
C GLU A 22 1.60 2.73 10.78
N PHE A 23 1.78 1.59 10.11
CA PHE A 23 0.72 0.77 9.52
C PHE A 23 0.72 -0.67 10.06
N ALA A 24 1.56 -1.01 11.05
CA ALA A 24 1.59 -2.34 11.66
C ALA A 24 0.21 -2.80 12.20
N TRP A 25 -0.65 -1.84 12.57
CA TRP A 25 -2.00 -2.10 13.04
C TRP A 25 -2.95 -2.69 11.97
N LEU A 26 -2.59 -2.65 10.68
CA LEU A 26 -3.41 -3.23 9.59
C LEU A 26 -3.62 -4.75 9.76
N GLU A 27 -2.69 -5.46 10.40
CA GLU A 27 -2.76 -6.92 10.58
C GLU A 27 -3.89 -7.39 11.51
N SER A 28 -4.37 -6.49 12.37
CA SER A 28 -5.34 -6.80 13.43
C SER A 28 -6.59 -5.91 13.40
N ALA A 29 -6.68 -5.02 12.41
CA ALA A 29 -7.81 -4.10 12.29
C ALA A 29 -9.01 -4.73 11.57
N GLU A 30 -10.18 -4.20 11.87
CA GLU A 30 -11.42 -4.54 11.18
C GLU A 30 -11.39 -4.12 9.71
N LEU A 31 -11.95 -4.95 8.83
CA LEU A 31 -11.92 -4.74 7.38
C LEU A 31 -12.39 -3.36 6.92
N PRO A 32 -13.49 -2.77 7.43
CA PRO A 32 -13.91 -1.43 7.02
C PRO A 32 -12.85 -0.35 7.29
N LYS A 33 -12.08 -0.50 8.38
CA LYS A 33 -11.00 0.43 8.73
C LYS A 33 -9.81 0.28 7.79
N ILE A 34 -9.44 -0.95 7.47
CA ILE A 34 -8.38 -1.24 6.48
C ILE A 34 -8.75 -0.63 5.13
N ARG A 35 -9.98 -0.84 4.64
CA ARG A 35 -10.48 -0.28 3.37
C ARG A 35 -10.43 1.23 3.34
N HIS A 36 -10.88 1.86 4.43
CA HIS A 36 -10.82 3.30 4.56
C HIS A 36 -9.38 3.79 4.44
N GLU A 37 -8.45 3.18 5.16
CA GLU A 37 -7.03 3.57 5.10
C GLU A 37 -6.42 3.38 3.71
N ILE A 38 -6.74 2.26 3.03
CA ILE A 38 -6.32 1.97 1.65
C ILE A 38 -6.77 3.06 0.70
N ARG A 39 -8.05 3.42 0.74
CA ARG A 39 -8.66 4.40 -0.19
C ARG A 39 -8.31 5.86 0.10
N HIS A 40 -7.69 6.13 1.24
CA HIS A 40 -7.28 7.47 1.63
C HIS A 40 -5.75 7.53 1.77
N LYS A 41 -5.23 7.33 2.98
CA LYS A 41 -3.83 7.59 3.31
C LYS A 41 -2.85 6.73 2.51
N ILE A 42 -3.12 5.43 2.38
CA ILE A 42 -2.21 4.52 1.66
C ILE A 42 -2.22 4.84 0.17
N SER A 43 -3.37 5.17 -0.43
CA SER A 43 -3.41 5.57 -1.84
C SER A 43 -2.56 6.82 -2.14
N ASP A 44 -2.56 7.81 -1.25
CA ASP A 44 -1.74 9.01 -1.40
C ASP A 44 -0.25 8.69 -1.29
N ILE A 45 0.11 7.78 -0.39
CA ILE A 45 1.50 7.27 -0.25
C ILE A 45 1.93 6.55 -1.53
N LEU A 46 1.10 5.65 -2.04
CA LEU A 46 1.40 4.90 -3.27
C LEU A 46 1.51 5.82 -4.49
N ARG A 47 0.70 6.89 -4.56
CA ARG A 47 0.83 7.92 -5.61
C ARG A 47 2.16 8.68 -5.51
N GLN A 48 2.55 9.11 -4.32
CA GLN A 48 3.84 9.79 -4.12
C GLN A 48 5.02 8.87 -4.46
N TYR A 49 4.97 7.61 -3.99
CA TYR A 49 5.97 6.60 -4.34
C TYR A 49 6.04 6.35 -5.86
N TYR A 50 4.90 6.28 -6.56
CA TYR A 50 4.86 6.13 -8.01
C TYR A 50 5.53 7.30 -8.74
N ILE A 51 5.23 8.54 -8.32
CA ILE A 51 5.81 9.76 -8.90
C ILE A 51 7.33 9.79 -8.68
N GLU A 52 7.80 9.50 -7.46
CA GLU A 52 9.23 9.46 -7.14
C GLU A 52 10.00 8.48 -8.03
N ASN A 53 9.48 7.27 -8.21
CA ASN A 53 10.13 6.26 -9.05
C ASN A 53 10.08 6.64 -10.54
N THR A 54 8.98 7.24 -11.00
CA THR A 54 8.85 7.70 -12.40
C THR A 54 9.80 8.84 -12.71
N GLN A 55 10.06 9.73 -11.74
CA GLN A 55 11.00 10.85 -11.89
C GLN A 55 12.44 10.48 -11.52
N ASN A 56 12.72 9.22 -11.19
CA ASN A 56 14.00 8.76 -10.63
C ASN A 56 14.47 9.60 -9.42
N ALA A 57 13.52 10.16 -8.68
CA ALA A 57 13.72 10.99 -7.50
C ALA A 57 13.58 10.13 -6.24
N LYS A 58 14.42 9.08 -6.14
CA LYS A 58 14.45 8.10 -5.03
C LYS A 58 14.77 8.78 -3.70
N LYS A 59 13.76 9.37 -3.07
CA LYS A 59 13.88 10.20 -1.88
C LYS A 59 12.83 9.76 -0.86
N SER A 60 11.72 10.47 -0.70
CA SER A 60 10.86 10.34 0.50
C SER A 60 10.31 8.94 0.74
N TRP A 61 9.32 8.50 -0.03
CA TRP A 61 8.69 7.20 0.19
C TRP A 61 9.56 6.05 -0.29
N THR A 62 10.39 6.29 -1.30
CA THR A 62 11.33 5.29 -1.81
C THR A 62 12.34 4.86 -0.75
N GLU A 63 12.95 5.81 -0.02
CA GLU A 63 13.86 5.50 1.08
C GLU A 63 13.12 4.86 2.25
N LYS A 64 11.94 5.38 2.62
CA LYS A 64 11.12 4.79 3.70
C LYS A 64 10.75 3.33 3.43
N PHE A 65 10.31 3.03 2.21
CA PHE A 65 9.97 1.68 1.79
C PHE A 65 11.20 0.78 1.89
N THR A 66 12.34 1.24 1.37
CA THR A 66 13.61 0.50 1.43
C THR A 66 14.00 0.19 2.88
N ASN A 67 13.96 1.19 3.77
CA ASN A 67 14.30 1.04 5.18
C ASN A 67 13.35 0.07 5.92
N ALA A 68 12.10 -0.05 5.47
CA ALA A 68 11.12 -0.99 6.00
C ALA A 68 11.18 -2.39 5.35
N GLY A 69 12.12 -2.63 4.43
CA GLY A 69 12.21 -3.90 3.69
C GLY A 69 11.06 -4.11 2.70
N ILE A 70 10.44 -3.03 2.21
CA ILE A 70 9.52 -3.03 1.07
C ILE A 70 10.37 -2.85 -0.19
N THR A 71 10.41 -3.89 -1.02
CA THR A 71 11.18 -3.88 -2.27
C THR A 71 10.49 -3.05 -3.36
N GLU A 72 11.19 -2.77 -4.45
CA GLU A 72 10.57 -2.14 -5.63
C GLU A 72 9.42 -2.99 -6.18
N ASP A 73 9.56 -4.32 -6.16
CA ASP A 73 8.51 -5.24 -6.61
C ASP A 73 7.31 -5.28 -5.65
N ASP A 74 7.53 -5.19 -4.33
CA ASP A 74 6.45 -5.00 -3.36
C ASP A 74 5.70 -3.68 -3.68
N GLY A 75 6.42 -2.58 -3.87
CA GLY A 75 5.83 -1.29 -4.21
C GLY A 75 5.01 -1.33 -5.50
N LYS A 76 5.53 -1.98 -6.56
CA LYS A 76 4.80 -2.21 -7.82
C LYS A 76 3.56 -3.08 -7.62
N SER A 77 3.66 -4.14 -6.79
CA SER A 77 2.54 -5.01 -6.44
C SER A 77 1.41 -4.21 -5.78
N ALA A 78 1.73 -3.38 -4.78
CA ALA A 78 0.77 -2.54 -4.08
C ALA A 78 0.07 -1.53 -5.03
N ILE A 79 0.82 -0.88 -5.93
CA ILE A 79 0.26 0.02 -6.95
C ILE A 79 -0.69 -0.73 -7.89
N ALA A 80 -0.29 -1.93 -8.36
CA ALA A 80 -1.12 -2.73 -9.26
C ALA A 80 -2.42 -3.18 -8.60
N CYS A 81 -2.36 -3.58 -7.33
CA CYS A 81 -3.53 -3.91 -6.51
C CYS A 81 -4.46 -2.69 -6.38
N ALA A 82 -3.91 -1.50 -6.04
CA ALA A 82 -4.71 -0.29 -5.89
C ALA A 82 -5.46 0.08 -7.18
N ARG A 83 -4.79 -0.05 -8.34
CA ARG A 83 -5.42 0.20 -9.65
C ARG A 83 -6.55 -0.77 -9.95
N ARG A 84 -6.42 -2.06 -9.61
CA ARG A 84 -7.49 -3.06 -9.78
C ARG A 84 -8.70 -2.78 -8.88
N LEU A 85 -8.48 -2.18 -7.71
CA LEU A 85 -9.54 -1.66 -6.82
C LEU A 85 -10.20 -0.36 -7.31
N GLY A 86 -9.78 0.16 -8.47
CA GLY A 86 -10.26 1.41 -9.05
C GLY A 86 -9.71 2.67 -8.39
N ILE A 87 -8.58 2.57 -7.69
CA ILE A 87 -7.91 3.71 -7.06
C ILE A 87 -6.95 4.34 -8.06
N ASP A 88 -7.07 5.65 -8.25
CA ASP A 88 -6.18 6.40 -9.14
C ASP A 88 -4.83 6.68 -8.48
N ILE A 89 -3.79 6.07 -9.04
CA ILE A 89 -2.38 6.18 -8.61
C ILE A 89 -1.54 6.91 -9.67
N SER A 90 -2.17 7.46 -10.72
CA SER A 90 -1.46 8.20 -11.78
C SER A 90 -1.02 9.60 -11.36
#